data_AF-A0A0K6FXN1-F1
#
_entry.id   AF-A0A0K6FXN1-F1
#
_cell.length_a   1.000
_cell.length_b   1.000
_cell.length_c   1.000
_cell.angle_alpha   90.00
_cell.angle_beta   90.00
_cell.angle_gamma   90.00
#
_symmetry.space_group_name_H-M   'P 1'
#
loop_
_entity.id
_entity.type
_entity.pdbx_description
1 polymer ?
#
loop_
_entity_poly.entity_id
_entity_poly.type
_entity_poly.pdbx_seq_one_letter_code
_entity_poly.pdbx_strand_id
1 'polypeptide(L)'
;MLDHCSISHKGGAILWSRSFTPSASPVNSLVREAIIQDRAAPEDVFEKDGYAIKFKFVNDLELIFVVAYQRILQLTYVDDLLNVMRSVFVDMFAPFLKTFLAAVHAGTGAITHFDFKTAFAEWDATFDKILRTLQDKATQERKARLNKPTPRVVLPVTPPSDTAPALSPEAPGDAEEIARNVQALKSRLKGQGKGRARRAPAAAGSSVGGSDSDTSHTPRKKPAKTARRWADSALRPEDLAALDYSSAPSDVDNSRSIDISQLVDESSRGAVGADGLYEVKDLDWAAAKDEETEDLISRALNKSQEKEEASASSTAWSWLSRLTGGGKVLSAEDLAPVLNGMREHLMKKNVAKEIADKICESVGEGLVGKRVSGFASIKSETRNALSSAITRILTPKTSTDLLLSIRSQKSTQPTPQPYVITFVGVNGVGKSTSLGKVAFWLLQNNLRVLVAACDTFRSGAVEQLRVHVRNLGMLNDGGEKIELYEKGYGKDAAGIAKEAIAYAGQKGYDVVLVDTAGRMQDNEPLMKALAKLVAVNQPDKIVFVGEALVGNEAVDQLSKFDRALKDFSNGRGIDGMLVTKWDTVDDKVGAALSMTYVTGQPIIFVGCGQTYTDLRQLRVQHIVQALLSD
;
A
#
# COMPACT_ATOMS: atom_id res chain seq x y z
N MET A 1 20.99 10.19 29.49
CA MET A 1 21.39 11.59 29.30
C MET A 1 20.70 12.04 28.02
N LEU A 2 20.13 13.24 28.02
CA LEU A 2 19.54 13.80 26.80
C LEU A 2 20.68 14.25 25.88
N ASP A 3 20.47 14.15 24.57
CA ASP A 3 21.48 14.59 23.61
C ASP A 3 21.14 15.97 23.03
N HIS A 4 19.84 16.24 22.80
CA HIS A 4 19.36 17.50 22.25
C HIS A 4 17.92 17.81 22.66
N CYS A 5 17.63 19.10 22.86
CA CYS A 5 16.29 19.64 23.01
C CYS A 5 16.14 20.89 22.13
N SER A 6 15.00 21.04 21.45
CA SER A 6 14.72 22.24 20.65
C SER A 6 13.24 22.63 20.67
N ILE A 7 13.01 23.92 20.49
CA ILE A 7 11.70 24.53 20.28
C ILE A 7 11.76 25.28 18.94
N SER A 8 10.90 24.92 18.01
CA SER A 8 10.88 25.48 16.66
C SER A 8 9.47 25.76 16.18
N HIS A 9 9.30 26.72 15.29
CA HIS A 9 8.07 27.00 14.58
C HIS A 9 7.88 26.04 13.40
N LYS A 10 6.64 25.69 13.04
CA LYS A 10 6.33 24.83 11.87
C LYS A 10 6.88 25.38 10.55
N GLY A 11 7.02 26.71 10.45
CA GLY A 11 7.69 27.40 9.34
C GLY A 11 9.23 27.29 9.31
N GLY A 12 9.84 26.50 10.18
CA GLY A 12 11.28 26.20 10.16
C GLY A 12 12.18 27.13 10.99
N ALA A 13 11.63 28.15 11.67
CA ALA A 13 12.38 29.01 12.58
C ALA A 13 12.69 28.28 13.89
N ILE A 14 13.96 28.29 14.32
CA ILE A 14 14.36 27.73 15.62
C ILE A 14 14.28 28.85 16.66
N LEU A 15 13.37 28.71 17.63
CA LEU A 15 13.19 29.69 18.71
C LEU A 15 14.24 29.47 19.80
N TRP A 16 14.49 28.21 20.15
CA TRP A 16 15.49 27.83 21.15
C TRP A 16 16.02 26.43 20.86
N SER A 17 17.31 26.19 21.14
CA SER A 17 17.90 24.86 21.04
C SER A 17 19.04 24.70 22.02
N ARG A 18 19.18 23.50 22.58
CA ARG A 18 20.27 23.13 23.49
C ARG A 18 20.76 21.73 23.19
N SER A 19 22.08 21.62 23.00
CA SER A 19 22.78 20.36 22.77
C SER A 19 23.61 20.03 24.00
N PHE A 20 23.51 18.78 24.45
CA PHE A 20 24.24 18.29 25.63
C PHE A 20 25.46 17.43 25.24
N THR A 21 25.69 17.23 23.95
CA THR A 21 26.83 16.48 23.41
C THR A 21 27.67 17.36 22.46
N PRO A 22 29.01 17.20 22.43
CA PRO A 22 29.90 18.12 21.71
C PRO A 22 30.01 17.92 20.19
N SER A 23 29.34 16.91 19.61
CA SER A 23 29.47 16.58 18.19
C SER A 23 28.41 17.27 17.33
N ALA A 24 28.77 17.60 16.08
CA ALA A 24 27.82 17.96 15.02
C ALA A 24 26.83 16.79 14.83
N SER A 25 25.73 16.85 15.57
CA SER A 25 24.91 15.68 15.81
C SER A 25 24.03 15.35 14.60
N PRO A 26 23.91 14.07 14.20
CA PRO A 26 22.94 13.62 13.20
C PRO A 26 21.50 13.96 13.61
N VAL A 27 21.28 14.32 14.88
CA VAL A 27 20.00 14.71 15.46
C VAL A 27 19.34 15.87 14.70
N ASN A 28 20.06 16.88 14.21
CA ASN A 28 19.40 17.96 13.46
C ASN A 28 18.81 17.48 12.14
N SER A 29 19.49 16.58 11.44
CA SER A 29 18.99 15.94 10.21
C SER A 29 17.85 14.98 10.53
N LEU A 30 17.96 14.21 11.62
CA LEU A 30 16.94 13.29 12.11
C LEU A 30 15.67 14.03 12.56
N VAL A 31 15.80 15.18 13.21
CA VAL A 31 14.67 16.03 13.65
C VAL A 31 13.97 16.62 12.42
N ARG A 32 14.73 17.07 11.42
CA ARG A 32 14.13 17.50 10.13
C ARG A 32 13.39 16.34 9.46
N GLU A 33 13.99 15.16 9.38
CA GLU A 33 13.32 14.00 8.81
C GLU A 33 12.08 13.60 9.61
N ALA A 34 12.14 13.56 10.94
CA ALA A 34 11.01 13.19 11.80
C ALA A 34 9.85 14.18 11.66
N ILE A 35 10.14 15.50 11.67
CA ILE A 35 9.14 16.56 11.51
C ILE A 35 8.55 16.57 10.09
N ILE A 36 9.36 16.33 9.05
CA ILE A 36 8.90 16.29 7.66
C ILE A 36 8.14 15.00 7.36
N GLN A 37 8.45 13.89 8.04
CA GLN A 37 7.84 12.60 7.76
C GLN A 37 6.41 12.49 8.27
N ASP A 38 5.98 13.28 9.26
CA ASP A 38 4.61 13.37 9.84
C ASP A 38 3.82 12.05 9.82
N ARG A 39 4.54 10.97 10.16
CA ARG A 39 4.07 9.57 10.17
C ARG A 39 3.99 9.00 11.59
N ALA A 40 4.53 9.72 12.56
CA ALA A 40 4.42 9.38 13.97
C ALA A 40 3.29 10.24 14.56
N ALA A 41 2.32 9.60 15.20
CA ALA A 41 1.42 10.33 16.08
C ALA A 41 2.26 11.14 17.10
N PRO A 42 1.76 12.24 17.68
CA PRO A 42 2.42 13.03 18.73
C PRO A 42 2.80 12.23 20.00
N GLU A 43 2.47 10.94 20.06
CA GLU A 43 2.80 9.99 21.12
C GLU A 43 3.85 8.93 20.68
N ASP A 44 4.14 8.82 19.38
CA ASP A 44 5.02 7.80 18.83
C ASP A 44 6.50 8.19 18.91
N VAL A 45 7.33 7.19 19.22
CA VAL A 45 8.79 7.32 19.24
C VAL A 45 9.32 7.15 17.83
N PHE A 46 9.96 8.18 17.27
CA PHE A 46 10.71 8.03 16.03
C PHE A 46 12.10 7.47 16.35
N GLU A 47 12.39 6.25 15.90
CA GLU A 47 13.67 5.58 16.11
C GLU A 47 14.48 5.50 14.82
N LYS A 48 15.72 6.02 14.84
CA LYS A 48 16.65 5.89 13.72
C LYS A 48 18.10 6.04 14.21
N ASP A 49 19.00 5.21 13.66
CA ASP A 49 20.45 5.20 13.95
C ASP A 49 20.81 5.11 15.44
N GLY A 50 19.99 4.40 16.23
CA GLY A 50 20.20 4.21 17.68
C GLY A 50 19.73 5.38 18.55
N TYR A 51 19.16 6.43 17.96
CA TYR A 51 18.51 7.55 18.64
C TYR A 51 16.99 7.37 18.66
N ALA A 52 16.37 7.84 19.73
CA ALA A 52 14.94 8.00 19.88
C ALA A 52 14.61 9.49 19.93
N ILE A 53 13.62 9.89 19.13
CA ILE A 53 13.12 11.27 19.06
C ILE A 53 11.65 11.26 19.47
N LYS A 54 11.32 12.16 20.38
CA LYS A 54 9.94 12.46 20.80
C LYS A 54 9.66 13.93 20.57
N PHE A 55 8.43 14.25 20.17
CA PHE A 55 8.02 15.62 19.94
C PHE A 55 6.56 15.86 20.36
N LYS A 56 6.23 17.12 20.67
CA LYS A 56 4.87 17.58 20.95
C LYS A 56 4.61 18.89 20.23
N PHE A 57 3.38 19.07 19.76
CA PHE A 57 2.94 20.29 19.09
C PHE A 57 2.12 21.20 20.00
N VAL A 58 2.17 22.49 19.68
CA VAL A 58 1.25 23.54 20.17
C VAL A 58 0.68 24.20 18.93
N ASN A 59 -0.47 23.73 18.46
CA ASN A 59 -0.98 24.07 17.13
C ASN A 59 -1.50 25.51 17.01
N ASP A 60 -2.02 26.09 18.09
CA ASP A 60 -2.50 27.47 18.14
C ASP A 60 -1.37 28.49 17.93
N LEU A 61 -0.16 28.14 18.33
CA LEU A 61 1.06 28.95 18.15
C LEU A 61 2.01 28.36 17.09
N GLU A 62 1.61 27.30 16.39
CA GLU A 62 2.41 26.61 15.38
C GLU A 62 3.83 26.19 15.87
N LEU A 63 3.96 25.82 17.15
CA LEU A 63 5.23 25.41 17.75
C LEU A 63 5.40 23.89 17.82
N ILE A 64 6.66 23.47 17.76
CA ILE A 64 7.14 22.10 17.85
C ILE A 64 8.18 22.03 18.96
N PHE A 65 7.96 21.15 19.94
CA PHE A 65 8.87 20.84 21.03
C PHE A 65 9.49 19.47 20.76
N VAL A 66 10.81 19.38 20.73
CA VAL A 66 11.53 18.17 20.34
C VAL A 66 12.57 17.79 21.38
N VAL A 67 12.66 16.50 21.68
CA VAL A 67 13.69 15.91 22.55
C VAL A 67 14.28 14.69 21.87
N ALA A 68 15.61 14.63 21.79
CA ALA A 68 16.36 13.51 21.25
C ALA A 68 17.31 12.91 22.28
N TYR A 69 17.37 11.58 22.33
CA TYR A 69 18.20 10.83 23.27
C TYR A 69 18.58 9.46 22.71
N GLN A 70 19.68 8.87 23.18
CA GLN A 70 20.06 7.51 22.83
C GLN A 70 19.01 6.50 23.30
N ARG A 71 18.56 5.63 22.37
CA ARG A 71 17.50 4.66 22.62
C ARG A 71 17.80 3.72 23.80
N ILE A 72 19.07 3.37 24.00
CA ILE A 72 19.51 2.47 25.08
C ILE A 72 19.20 3.01 26.49
N LEU A 73 18.95 4.31 26.63
CA LEU A 73 18.83 4.96 27.93
C LEU A 73 17.42 4.92 28.55
N GLN A 74 16.40 4.38 27.85
CA GLN A 74 15.00 4.23 28.30
C GLN A 74 14.55 5.30 29.31
N LEU A 75 14.64 6.57 28.89
CA LEU A 75 14.37 7.71 29.77
C LEU A 75 12.87 7.89 29.97
N THR A 76 12.35 7.50 31.14
CA THR A 76 10.92 7.53 31.46
C THR A 76 10.35 8.93 31.68
N TYR A 77 11.19 9.94 31.91
CA TYR A 77 10.77 11.31 32.21
C TYR A 77 10.61 12.20 30.97
N VAL A 78 10.86 11.68 29.76
CA VAL A 78 10.88 12.51 28.54
C VAL A 78 9.50 13.07 28.19
N ASP A 79 8.44 12.29 28.41
CA ASP A 79 7.07 12.76 28.14
C ASP A 79 6.65 13.86 29.12
N ASP A 80 6.94 13.66 30.41
CA ASP A 80 6.75 14.68 31.45
C ASP A 80 7.55 15.96 31.13
N LEU A 81 8.79 15.80 30.67
CA LEU A 81 9.64 16.92 30.27
C LEU A 81 9.02 17.69 29.11
N LEU A 82 8.60 17.02 28.04
CA LEU A 82 7.94 17.66 26.90
C LEU A 82 6.67 18.41 27.33
N ASN A 83 5.84 17.80 28.18
CA ASN A 83 4.59 18.40 28.64
C ASN A 83 4.81 19.64 29.53
N VAL A 84 5.73 19.56 30.49
CA VAL A 84 6.07 20.69 31.38
C VAL A 84 6.78 21.79 30.59
N MET A 85 7.73 21.43 29.74
CA MET A 85 8.45 22.35 28.86
C MET A 85 7.46 23.14 27.99
N ARG A 86 6.48 22.44 27.40
CA ARG A 86 5.42 23.04 26.60
C ARG A 86 4.59 24.04 27.39
N SER A 87 4.06 23.64 28.55
CA SER A 87 3.20 24.51 29.36
C SER A 87 3.95 25.75 29.83
N VAL A 88 5.11 25.56 30.46
CA VAL A 88 5.86 26.66 31.08
C VAL A 88 6.40 27.63 30.03
N PHE A 89 6.88 27.13 28.89
CA PHE A 89 7.38 28.01 27.81
C PHE A 89 6.26 28.88 27.23
N VAL A 90 5.11 28.27 26.93
CA VAL A 90 3.96 28.98 26.36
C VAL A 90 3.44 30.02 27.34
N ASP A 91 3.33 29.68 28.63
CA ASP A 91 2.83 30.59 29.65
C ASP A 91 3.79 31.77 29.89
N MET A 92 5.10 31.51 29.96
CA MET A 92 6.12 32.52 30.23
C MET A 92 6.25 33.54 29.09
N PHE A 93 6.16 33.08 27.84
CA PHE A 93 6.41 33.91 26.66
C PHE A 93 5.15 34.20 25.84
N ALA A 94 3.94 33.97 26.39
CA ALA A 94 2.67 34.13 25.68
C ALA A 94 2.52 35.47 24.91
N PRO A 95 2.88 36.65 25.46
CA PRO A 95 2.78 37.91 24.74
C PRO A 95 3.68 37.96 23.52
N PHE A 96 4.95 37.55 23.68
CA PHE A 96 5.94 37.52 22.61
C PHE A 96 5.54 36.54 21.50
N LEU A 97 5.11 35.33 21.88
CA LEU A 97 4.72 34.28 20.93
C LEU A 97 3.50 34.70 20.07
N LYS A 98 2.54 35.42 20.66
CA LYS A 98 1.40 35.97 19.90
C LYS A 98 1.83 37.04 18.89
N THR A 99 2.73 37.95 19.29
CA THR A 99 3.28 38.98 18.39
C THR A 99 4.10 38.34 17.26
N PHE A 100 4.91 37.34 17.61
CA PHE A 100 5.69 36.57 16.63
C PHE A 100 4.79 35.87 15.62
N LEU A 101 3.77 35.14 16.07
CA LEU A 101 2.84 34.44 15.19
C LEU A 101 2.10 35.41 14.25
N ALA A 102 1.63 36.54 14.77
CA ALA A 102 0.97 37.57 13.97
C ALA A 102 1.90 38.14 12.87
N ALA A 103 3.18 38.36 13.19
CA ALA A 103 4.18 38.82 12.22
C ALA A 103 4.48 37.75 11.16
N VAL A 104 4.56 36.48 11.55
CA VAL A 104 4.78 35.35 10.63
C VAL A 104 3.60 35.22 9.66
N HIS A 105 2.36 35.27 10.14
CA HIS A 105 1.16 35.18 9.31
C HIS A 105 0.95 36.41 8.41
N ALA A 106 1.45 37.59 8.79
CA ALA A 106 1.42 38.79 7.96
C ALA A 106 2.41 38.75 6.76
N GLY A 107 3.26 37.71 6.66
CA GLY A 107 4.13 37.50 5.51
C GLY A 107 5.25 38.52 5.35
N THR A 108 5.57 39.30 6.38
CA THR A 108 6.51 40.45 6.31
C THR A 108 7.99 40.07 6.18
N GLY A 109 8.35 38.80 5.96
CA GLY A 109 9.75 38.37 5.85
C GLY A 109 10.60 38.62 7.12
N ALA A 110 9.96 38.99 8.23
CA ALA A 110 10.60 39.59 9.39
C ALA A 110 11.03 38.58 10.48
N ILE A 111 11.29 37.31 10.14
CA ILE A 111 11.80 36.33 11.11
C ILE A 111 13.17 36.79 11.65
N THR A 112 13.96 37.50 10.84
CA THR A 112 15.29 38.03 11.20
C THR A 112 15.26 39.23 12.15
N HIS A 113 14.11 39.85 12.40
CA HIS A 113 13.98 40.98 13.34
C HIS A 113 13.72 40.55 14.78
N PHE A 114 13.41 39.28 15.02
CA PHE A 114 13.20 38.75 16.36
C PHE A 114 14.51 38.23 16.93
N ASP A 115 15.05 38.91 17.94
CA ASP A 115 16.19 38.40 18.70
C ASP A 115 15.70 37.42 19.78
N PHE A 116 15.52 36.16 19.36
CA PHE A 116 15.11 35.06 20.24
C PHE A 116 16.08 34.83 21.39
N LYS A 117 17.38 35.13 21.21
CA LYS A 117 18.39 34.87 22.24
C LYS A 117 18.20 35.80 23.43
N THR A 118 17.93 37.09 23.18
CA THR A 118 17.52 38.01 24.26
C THR A 118 16.12 37.72 24.77
N ALA A 119 15.16 37.45 23.87
CA ALA A 119 13.75 37.25 24.27
C ALA A 119 13.58 36.06 25.23
N PHE A 120 14.41 35.03 25.08
CA PHE A 120 14.35 33.81 25.89
C PHE A 120 15.56 33.65 26.84
N ALA A 121 16.24 34.74 27.22
CA ALA A 121 17.44 34.66 28.06
C ALA A 121 17.20 33.97 29.42
N GLU A 122 16.01 34.12 30.00
CA GLU A 122 15.62 33.48 31.28
C GLU A 122 15.20 32.01 31.13
N TRP A 123 15.01 31.54 29.88
CA TRP A 123 14.53 30.21 29.61
C TRP A 123 15.55 29.13 29.98
N ASP A 124 16.85 29.36 29.74
CA ASP A 124 17.89 28.35 30.02
C ASP A 124 17.93 27.96 31.51
N ALA A 125 17.80 28.94 32.41
CA ALA A 125 17.76 28.70 33.85
C ALA A 125 16.49 27.95 34.28
N THR A 126 15.35 28.31 33.69
CA THR A 126 14.06 27.64 33.95
C THR A 126 14.06 26.20 33.45
N PHE A 127 14.56 25.98 32.23
CA PHE A 127 14.72 24.67 31.62
C PHE A 127 15.63 23.77 32.49
N ASP A 128 16.77 24.30 32.97
CA ASP A 128 17.67 23.54 33.84
C ASP A 128 17.01 23.12 35.15
N LYS A 129 16.17 23.99 35.72
CA LYS A 129 15.40 23.66 36.93
C LYS A 129 14.37 22.57 36.66
N ILE A 130 13.64 22.64 35.55
CA ILE A 130 12.67 21.61 35.13
C ILE A 130 13.38 20.27 34.92
N LEU A 131 14.47 20.26 34.14
CA LEU A 131 15.21 19.07 33.81
C LEU A 131 15.77 18.38 35.07
N ARG A 132 16.39 19.15 35.99
CA ARG A 132 16.89 18.62 37.26
C ARG A 132 15.78 18.02 38.11
N THR A 133 14.66 18.73 38.25
CA THR A 133 13.52 18.25 39.05
C THR A 133 12.98 16.92 38.53
N LEU A 134 12.84 16.78 37.20
CA LEU A 134 12.35 15.55 36.58
C LEU A 134 13.38 14.41 36.63
N GLN A 135 14.67 14.71 36.47
CA GLN A 135 15.75 13.74 36.64
C GLN A 135 15.82 13.22 38.07
N ASP A 136 15.69 14.10 39.07
CA ASP A 136 15.68 13.74 40.48
C ASP A 136 14.45 12.88 40.81
N LYS A 137 13.27 13.26 40.32
CA LYS A 137 12.03 12.47 40.45
C LYS A 137 12.20 11.08 39.84
N ALA A 138 12.68 10.98 38.61
CA ALA A 138 12.90 9.70 37.94
C ALA A 138 13.96 8.83 38.66
N THR A 139 14.99 9.46 39.21
CA THR A 139 16.03 8.77 40.01
C THR A 139 15.46 8.27 41.34
N GLN A 140 14.61 9.06 42.00
CA GLN A 140 13.90 8.65 43.22
C GLN A 140 12.91 7.51 42.93
N GLU A 141 12.15 7.57 41.84
CA GLU A 141 11.25 6.48 41.43
C GLU A 141 12.03 5.21 41.11
N ARG A 142 13.17 5.31 40.42
CA ARG A 142 14.06 4.17 40.17
C ARG A 142 14.59 3.58 41.48
N LYS A 143 15.05 4.42 42.40
CA LYS A 143 15.48 3.99 43.75
C LYS A 143 14.33 3.39 44.55
N ALA A 144 13.12 3.91 44.47
CA ALA A 144 11.93 3.38 45.13
C ALA A 144 11.47 2.04 44.53
N ARG A 145 11.68 1.82 43.22
CA ARG A 145 11.48 0.51 42.57
C ARG A 145 12.52 -0.51 43.01
N LEU A 146 13.76 -0.09 43.25
CA LEU A 146 14.84 -0.94 43.78
C LEU A 146 14.70 -1.20 45.29
N ASN A 147 14.17 -0.24 46.06
CA ASN A 147 14.00 -0.32 47.52
C ASN A 147 12.61 -0.80 47.94
N LYS A 148 11.68 -1.04 47.01
CA LYS A 148 10.48 -1.81 47.32
C LYS A 148 10.96 -3.20 47.71
N PRO A 149 10.73 -3.67 48.96
CA PRO A 149 10.90 -5.08 49.22
C PRO A 149 10.03 -5.77 48.19
N THR A 150 10.61 -6.67 47.40
CA THR A 150 9.83 -7.63 46.65
C THR A 150 8.84 -8.16 47.68
N PRO A 151 7.51 -8.05 47.50
CA PRO A 151 6.63 -8.84 48.32
C PRO A 151 7.18 -10.24 48.16
N ARG A 152 7.69 -10.81 49.26
CA ARG A 152 7.87 -12.25 49.34
C ARG A 152 6.50 -12.72 48.93
N VAL A 153 6.39 -13.30 47.74
CA VAL A 153 5.21 -14.07 47.39
C VAL A 153 5.23 -15.11 48.50
N VAL A 154 4.42 -14.88 49.53
CA VAL A 154 3.95 -15.95 50.37
C VAL A 154 3.19 -16.76 49.35
N LEU A 155 3.87 -17.74 48.77
CA LEU A 155 3.21 -18.86 48.16
C LEU A 155 2.15 -19.24 49.19
N PRO A 156 0.86 -19.34 48.81
CA PRO A 156 -0.13 -19.85 49.73
C PRO A 156 0.49 -21.11 50.33
N VAL A 157 0.60 -21.14 51.66
CA VAL A 157 0.81 -22.40 52.35
C VAL A 157 -0.46 -23.16 52.02
N THR A 158 -0.40 -23.93 50.94
CA THR A 158 -1.34 -24.99 50.70
C THR A 158 -1.29 -25.84 51.97
N PRO A 159 -2.44 -26.13 52.62
CA PRO A 159 -2.46 -27.22 53.59
C PRO A 159 -1.82 -28.45 52.91
N PRO A 160 -1.13 -29.34 53.65
CA PRO A 160 -0.51 -30.50 53.05
C PRO A 160 -1.59 -31.27 52.30
N SER A 161 -1.63 -31.08 50.99
CA SER A 161 -2.53 -31.76 50.11
C SER A 161 -1.70 -32.94 49.65
N ASP A 162 -1.97 -34.08 50.29
CA ASP A 162 -1.53 -35.41 49.91
C ASP A 162 -2.11 -35.78 48.54
N THR A 163 -1.72 -35.04 47.51
CA THR A 163 -2.04 -35.33 46.12
C THR A 163 -0.84 -34.92 45.27
N ALA A 164 0.17 -35.77 45.33
CA ALA A 164 1.03 -36.01 44.18
C ALA A 164 0.14 -36.26 42.94
N PRO A 165 0.61 -35.94 41.71
CA PRO A 165 0.09 -36.61 40.53
C PRO A 165 0.59 -38.05 40.60
N ALA A 166 -0.08 -38.84 41.42
CA ALA A 166 -0.06 -40.27 41.29
C ALA A 166 -0.66 -40.56 39.93
N LEU A 167 0.12 -41.26 39.11
CA LEU A 167 -0.40 -42.17 38.11
C LEU A 167 -1.64 -42.85 38.71
N SER A 168 -2.83 -42.46 38.25
CA SER A 168 -4.03 -43.20 38.59
C SER A 168 -3.86 -44.60 38.01
N PRO A 169 -3.83 -45.65 38.84
CA PRO A 169 -3.81 -47.00 38.35
C PRO A 169 -5.16 -47.30 37.71
N GLU A 170 -5.08 -47.90 36.54
CA GLU A 170 -6.19 -48.62 35.92
C GLU A 170 -6.89 -49.50 36.99
N ALA A 171 -8.18 -49.27 37.18
CA ALA A 171 -9.08 -50.26 37.73
C ALA A 171 -10.12 -50.60 36.66
N PRO A 172 -10.60 -51.85 36.65
CA PRO A 172 -10.66 -52.65 35.44
C PRO A 172 -11.98 -52.42 34.71
N GLY A 173 -11.88 -52.07 33.43
CA GLY A 173 -13.01 -51.87 32.55
C GLY A 173 -12.65 -52.38 31.16
N ASP A 174 -12.87 -53.68 30.98
CA ASP A 174 -13.13 -54.37 29.73
C ASP A 174 -12.07 -54.29 28.62
N ALA A 175 -11.00 -55.06 28.84
CA ALA A 175 -10.14 -55.56 27.78
C ALA A 175 -10.92 -56.26 26.64
N GLU A 176 -12.14 -56.75 26.91
CA GLU A 176 -13.06 -57.28 25.90
C GLU A 176 -13.66 -56.20 24.97
N GLU A 177 -13.85 -54.97 25.44
CA GLU A 177 -14.43 -53.88 24.66
C GLU A 177 -13.38 -53.29 23.70
N ILE A 178 -12.13 -53.17 24.16
CA ILE A 178 -10.99 -52.77 23.33
C ILE A 178 -10.65 -53.87 22.31
N ALA A 179 -10.72 -55.16 22.69
CA ALA A 179 -10.56 -56.28 21.76
C ALA A 179 -11.67 -56.33 20.70
N ARG A 180 -12.93 -56.07 21.06
CA ARG A 180 -14.04 -55.95 20.10
C ARG A 180 -13.87 -54.79 19.13
N ASN A 181 -13.44 -53.63 19.60
CA ASN A 181 -13.26 -52.44 18.77
C ASN A 181 -12.07 -52.59 17.80
N VAL A 182 -10.98 -53.24 18.23
CA VAL A 182 -9.83 -53.56 17.37
C VAL A 182 -10.18 -54.68 16.36
N GLN A 183 -11.01 -55.65 16.75
CA GLN A 183 -11.49 -56.71 15.86
C GLN A 183 -12.51 -56.20 14.83
N ALA A 184 -13.34 -55.21 15.20
CA ALA A 184 -14.24 -54.48 14.31
C ALA A 184 -13.48 -53.56 13.32
N LEU A 185 -12.33 -53.02 13.71
CA LEU A 185 -11.44 -52.29 12.80
C LEU A 185 -10.71 -53.24 11.84
N LYS A 186 -10.24 -54.40 12.33
CA LYS A 186 -9.60 -55.44 11.50
C LYS A 186 -10.56 -56.11 10.52
N SER A 187 -11.85 -56.26 10.85
CA SER A 187 -12.86 -56.79 9.93
C SER A 187 -13.28 -55.78 8.84
N ARG A 188 -13.19 -54.48 9.11
CA ARG A 188 -13.35 -53.42 8.11
C ARG A 188 -12.15 -53.25 7.17
N LEU A 189 -10.92 -53.54 7.64
CA LEU A 189 -9.70 -53.44 6.84
C LEU A 189 -9.32 -54.72 6.07
N LYS A 190 -9.97 -55.86 6.33
CA LYS A 190 -9.76 -57.13 5.58
C LYS A 190 -10.84 -57.44 4.52
N GLY A 191 -11.76 -56.51 4.27
CA GLY A 191 -12.92 -56.72 3.40
C GLY A 191 -12.99 -55.84 2.15
N GLN A 192 -11.91 -55.71 1.38
CA GLN A 192 -12.03 -55.26 -0.02
C GLN A 192 -11.04 -56.03 -0.90
N GLY A 193 -11.56 -57.15 -1.42
CA GLY A 193 -10.81 -58.15 -2.18
C GLY A 193 -10.58 -57.75 -3.64
N LYS A 194 -9.43 -58.22 -4.15
CA LYS A 194 -9.24 -58.50 -5.57
C LYS A 194 -10.09 -59.72 -5.96
N GLY A 195 -10.88 -59.57 -7.02
CA GLY A 195 -10.89 -60.54 -8.13
C GLY A 195 -12.12 -61.45 -8.34
N ARG A 196 -12.80 -61.18 -9.47
CA ARG A 196 -13.08 -62.12 -10.59
C ARG A 196 -14.25 -63.12 -10.48
N ALA A 197 -15.28 -62.94 -11.33
CA ALA A 197 -16.08 -63.99 -11.99
C ALA A 197 -16.87 -63.35 -13.17
N ARG A 198 -16.72 -63.73 -14.45
CA ARG A 198 -17.27 -64.91 -15.18
C ARG A 198 -18.82 -65.01 -15.24
N ARG A 199 -19.36 -64.57 -16.39
CA ARG A 199 -20.30 -65.21 -17.34
C ARG A 199 -21.56 -66.02 -16.87
N ALA A 200 -22.70 -65.57 -17.41
CA ALA A 200 -23.88 -66.27 -17.98
C ALA A 200 -25.02 -66.76 -17.04
N PRO A 201 -26.25 -67.07 -17.55
CA PRO A 201 -27.12 -66.35 -18.50
C PRO A 201 -28.63 -66.33 -18.10
N ALA A 202 -29.47 -65.51 -18.76
CA ALA A 202 -30.94 -65.66 -18.95
C ALA A 202 -31.40 -64.62 -20.01
N ALA A 203 -31.96 -64.90 -21.20
CA ALA A 203 -33.25 -65.53 -21.57
C ALA A 203 -34.47 -64.82 -20.93
N ALA A 204 -35.57 -64.45 -21.58
CA ALA A 204 -36.02 -64.35 -22.98
C ALA A 204 -37.40 -63.62 -22.97
N GLY A 205 -37.83 -63.06 -24.11
CA GLY A 205 -39.21 -62.58 -24.37
C GLY A 205 -39.44 -61.08 -24.10
N SER A 206 -40.15 -60.30 -24.92
CA SER A 206 -41.02 -60.60 -26.06
C SER A 206 -41.21 -59.34 -26.93
N SER A 207 -41.31 -59.59 -28.23
CA SER A 207 -41.67 -58.70 -29.33
C SER A 207 -43.11 -58.18 -29.28
N VAL A 208 -43.33 -56.92 -29.69
CA VAL A 208 -44.48 -56.50 -30.50
C VAL A 208 -43.98 -55.44 -31.50
N GLY A 209 -44.26 -55.66 -32.78
CA GLY A 209 -43.94 -54.76 -33.89
C GLY A 209 -45.11 -53.87 -34.31
N GLY A 210 -44.82 -52.93 -35.20
CA GLY A 210 -45.79 -52.10 -35.92
C GLY A 210 -45.07 -51.06 -36.80
N SER A 211 -45.03 -51.36 -38.10
CA SER A 211 -44.45 -50.60 -39.23
C SER A 211 -45.28 -49.35 -39.58
N ASP A 212 -44.65 -48.28 -40.09
CA ASP A 212 -44.91 -47.81 -41.47
C ASP A 212 -43.99 -46.70 -42.01
N SER A 213 -43.59 -46.94 -43.26
CA SER A 213 -43.20 -46.07 -44.39
C SER A 213 -42.09 -45.00 -44.29
N ASP A 214 -40.97 -45.35 -44.93
CA ASP A 214 -40.40 -44.73 -46.14
C ASP A 214 -40.04 -43.23 -46.14
N THR A 215 -38.73 -42.94 -46.19
CA THR A 215 -38.12 -42.06 -47.22
C THR A 215 -36.60 -42.03 -47.08
N SER A 216 -35.95 -42.14 -48.23
CA SER A 216 -34.51 -42.27 -48.43
C SER A 216 -33.81 -40.91 -48.46
N HIS A 217 -32.94 -40.66 -47.47
CA HIS A 217 -31.84 -39.70 -47.61
C HIS A 217 -30.58 -40.23 -46.90
N THR A 218 -29.52 -40.40 -47.67
CA THR A 218 -28.19 -40.83 -47.23
C THR A 218 -27.61 -39.85 -46.18
N PRO A 219 -27.30 -40.28 -44.94
CA PRO A 219 -26.64 -39.40 -44.00
C PRO A 219 -25.13 -39.40 -44.28
N ARG A 220 -24.59 -38.22 -44.63
CA ARG A 220 -23.16 -37.91 -44.55
C ARG A 220 -22.62 -38.39 -43.19
N LYS A 221 -21.57 -39.21 -43.20
CA LYS A 221 -20.83 -39.64 -41.99
C LYS A 221 -20.44 -38.40 -41.18
N LYS A 222 -21.12 -38.18 -40.05
CA LYS A 222 -20.65 -37.26 -39.01
C LYS A 222 -19.30 -37.77 -38.50
N PRO A 223 -18.28 -36.91 -38.30
CA PRO A 223 -17.05 -37.35 -37.65
C PRO A 223 -17.43 -37.92 -36.29
N ALA A 224 -16.98 -39.14 -36.03
CA ALA A 224 -17.21 -39.80 -34.76
C ALA A 224 -16.70 -38.89 -33.64
N LYS A 225 -17.60 -38.46 -32.74
CA LYS A 225 -17.21 -37.68 -31.56
C LYS A 225 -16.23 -38.53 -30.76
N THR A 226 -14.95 -38.16 -30.80
CA THR A 226 -13.92 -38.71 -29.92
C THR A 226 -14.35 -38.45 -28.48
N ALA A 227 -14.39 -39.52 -27.69
CA ALA A 227 -14.78 -39.43 -26.29
C ALA A 227 -13.82 -38.49 -25.55
N ARG A 228 -14.39 -37.56 -24.76
CA ARG A 228 -13.63 -36.71 -23.84
C ARG A 228 -12.86 -37.61 -22.87
N ARG A 229 -11.52 -37.56 -22.92
CA ARG A 229 -10.65 -38.25 -21.97
C ARG A 229 -10.66 -37.47 -20.65
N TRP A 230 -11.13 -38.11 -19.58
CA TRP A 230 -11.01 -37.58 -18.21
C TRP A 230 -9.66 -38.04 -17.62
N ALA A 231 -8.99 -37.12 -16.93
CA ALA A 231 -7.56 -37.14 -16.68
C ALA A 231 -7.14 -38.04 -15.50
N ASP A 232 -6.63 -39.23 -15.81
CA ASP A 232 -5.70 -39.99 -14.94
C ASP A 232 -4.38 -40.29 -15.68
N SER A 233 -4.17 -39.70 -16.85
CA SER A 233 -2.98 -39.93 -17.70
C SER A 233 -2.24 -38.61 -17.91
N ALA A 234 -0.92 -38.60 -17.65
CA ALA A 234 -0.08 -37.45 -17.93
C ALA A 234 -0.21 -37.04 -19.40
N LEU A 235 -0.43 -35.73 -19.64
CA LEU A 235 -0.54 -35.16 -20.98
C LEU A 235 0.77 -35.37 -21.74
N ARG A 236 0.67 -35.84 -23.00
CA ARG A 236 1.86 -36.01 -23.85
C ARG A 236 2.29 -34.63 -24.37
N PRO A 237 3.58 -34.43 -24.70
CA PRO A 237 4.05 -33.19 -25.33
C PRO A 237 3.26 -32.79 -26.58
N GLU A 238 2.78 -33.77 -27.34
CA GLU A 238 1.92 -33.58 -28.53
C GLU A 238 0.55 -32.99 -28.18
N ASP A 239 -0.05 -33.43 -27.07
CA ASP A 239 -1.35 -32.91 -26.58
C ASP A 239 -1.20 -31.47 -26.08
N LEU A 240 -0.06 -31.14 -25.47
CA LEU A 240 0.27 -29.78 -25.03
C LEU A 240 0.52 -28.86 -26.23
N ALA A 241 1.23 -29.33 -27.25
CA ALA A 241 1.47 -28.58 -28.48
C ALA A 241 0.17 -28.30 -29.25
N ALA A 242 -0.77 -29.25 -29.28
CA ALA A 242 -2.07 -29.04 -29.92
C ALA A 242 -2.96 -28.01 -29.19
N LEU A 243 -2.68 -27.74 -27.91
CA LEU A 243 -3.36 -26.73 -27.09
C LEU A 243 -2.57 -25.41 -27.00
N ASP A 244 -1.38 -25.35 -27.62
CA ASP A 244 -0.55 -24.16 -27.66
C ASP A 244 -0.94 -23.28 -28.86
N TYR A 245 -1.71 -22.23 -28.58
CA TYR A 245 -2.14 -21.24 -29.58
C TYR A 245 -1.12 -20.11 -29.80
N SER A 246 0.09 -20.23 -29.25
CA SER A 246 1.11 -19.17 -29.30
C SER A 246 1.96 -19.18 -30.58
N SER A 247 2.10 -20.32 -31.27
CA SER A 247 2.74 -20.42 -32.59
C SER A 247 1.76 -20.06 -33.73
N ALA A 248 2.25 -19.41 -34.79
CA ALA A 248 1.48 -19.24 -36.03
C ALA A 248 1.23 -20.61 -36.68
N PRO A 249 0.03 -20.90 -37.22
CA PRO A 249 -0.23 -22.18 -37.86
C PRO A 249 0.49 -22.25 -39.20
N SER A 250 1.48 -23.12 -39.32
CA SER A 250 1.92 -23.63 -40.61
C SER A 250 0.79 -24.52 -41.17
N ASP A 251 0.13 -24.04 -42.21
CA ASP A 251 -0.75 -24.81 -43.13
C ASP A 251 -2.20 -25.15 -42.71
N VAL A 252 -2.88 -24.31 -41.92
CA VAL A 252 -4.35 -24.43 -41.76
C VAL A 252 -5.04 -23.08 -41.90
N ASP A 253 -5.75 -22.91 -43.02
CA ASP A 253 -6.79 -21.93 -43.36
C ASP A 253 -6.61 -20.50 -42.80
N ASN A 254 -6.25 -19.58 -43.69
CA ASN A 254 -5.99 -18.15 -43.47
C ASN A 254 -7.25 -17.34 -43.06
N SER A 255 -8.28 -17.99 -42.52
CA SER A 255 -9.61 -17.43 -42.22
C SER A 255 -9.78 -16.96 -40.76
N ARG A 256 -8.77 -17.14 -39.90
CA ARG A 256 -8.70 -16.54 -38.56
C ARG A 256 -7.47 -15.64 -38.43
N SER A 257 -7.45 -14.55 -39.20
CA SER A 257 -6.62 -13.40 -38.85
C SER A 257 -7.03 -12.96 -37.44
N ILE A 258 -6.14 -13.11 -36.46
CA ILE A 258 -6.36 -12.53 -35.12
C ILE A 258 -6.47 -11.03 -35.35
N ASP A 259 -7.61 -10.45 -35.01
CA ASP A 259 -7.84 -9.01 -35.13
C ASP A 259 -7.11 -8.30 -33.98
N ILE A 260 -5.81 -8.05 -34.18
CA ILE A 260 -4.91 -7.44 -33.20
C ILE A 260 -5.34 -6.01 -32.87
N SER A 261 -6.14 -5.36 -33.74
CA SER A 261 -6.68 -4.03 -33.50
C SER A 261 -7.53 -3.97 -32.22
N GLN A 262 -8.19 -5.07 -31.83
CA GLN A 262 -9.01 -5.14 -30.61
C GLN A 262 -8.18 -5.15 -29.32
N LEU A 263 -6.85 -5.36 -29.41
CA LEU A 263 -5.95 -5.31 -28.26
C LEU A 263 -5.46 -3.90 -27.93
N VAL A 264 -5.77 -2.94 -28.80
CA VAL A 264 -5.45 -1.52 -28.69
C VAL A 264 -6.77 -0.76 -28.78
N ASP A 265 -7.24 -0.24 -27.66
CA ASP A 265 -8.38 0.66 -27.66
C ASP A 265 -7.89 2.08 -27.98
N GLU A 266 -8.13 2.52 -29.22
CA GLU A 266 -7.78 3.86 -29.70
C GLU A 266 -8.32 4.99 -28.81
N SER A 267 -9.48 4.81 -28.19
CA SER A 267 -10.08 5.82 -27.29
C SER A 267 -9.36 5.92 -25.93
N SER A 268 -8.65 4.85 -25.57
CA SER A 268 -7.86 4.69 -24.36
C SER A 268 -6.36 4.89 -24.58
N ARG A 269 -5.93 5.20 -25.81
CA ARG A 269 -4.53 5.53 -26.10
C ARG A 269 -4.14 6.85 -25.44
N GLY A 270 -2.88 6.89 -25.02
CA GLY A 270 -2.22 8.10 -24.58
C GLY A 270 -1.80 9.00 -25.75
N ALA A 271 -1.09 10.07 -25.43
CA ALA A 271 -0.61 11.04 -26.41
C ALA A 271 0.92 11.09 -26.42
N VAL A 272 1.49 11.49 -27.55
CA VAL A 272 2.92 11.81 -27.63
C VAL A 272 3.09 13.27 -27.27
N GLY A 273 3.86 13.54 -26.21
CA GLY A 273 4.18 14.87 -25.74
C GLY A 273 5.04 15.64 -26.75
N ALA A 274 5.19 16.95 -26.51
CA ALA A 274 6.01 17.82 -27.36
C ALA A 274 7.50 17.44 -27.37
N ASP A 275 7.95 16.68 -26.38
CA ASP A 275 9.29 16.11 -26.25
C ASP A 275 9.46 14.77 -26.98
N GLY A 276 8.41 14.29 -27.67
CA GLY A 276 8.41 13.03 -28.40
C GLY A 276 8.25 11.79 -27.51
N LEU A 277 7.95 11.95 -26.22
CA LEU A 277 7.66 10.84 -25.31
C LEU A 277 6.19 10.44 -25.36
N TYR A 278 5.91 9.15 -25.34
CA TYR A 278 4.55 8.64 -25.20
C TYR A 278 4.12 8.66 -23.73
N GLU A 279 3.17 9.53 -23.42
CA GLU A 279 2.52 9.65 -22.13
C GLU A 279 1.21 8.86 -22.15
N VAL A 280 0.98 8.06 -21.11
CA VAL A 280 -0.30 7.36 -20.96
C VAL A 280 -1.41 8.38 -20.71
N LYS A 281 -2.62 8.05 -21.16
CA LYS A 281 -3.80 8.88 -20.89
C LYS A 281 -3.97 9.10 -19.38
N ASP A 282 -4.47 10.26 -19.00
CA ASP A 282 -4.82 10.53 -17.63
C ASP A 282 -6.07 9.77 -17.19
N LEU A 283 -6.18 9.55 -15.88
CA LEU A 283 -7.39 9.01 -15.31
C LEU A 283 -8.47 10.11 -15.26
N ASP A 284 -9.30 10.16 -16.31
CA ASP A 284 -10.42 11.12 -16.44
C ASP A 284 -11.54 10.78 -15.45
N TRP A 285 -11.50 11.39 -14.26
CA TRP A 285 -12.60 11.33 -13.28
C TRP A 285 -13.70 12.38 -13.57
N ALA A 286 -13.44 13.35 -14.45
CA ALA A 286 -14.20 14.59 -14.57
C ALA A 286 -15.49 14.52 -15.42
N ALA A 287 -15.72 13.49 -16.23
CA ALA A 287 -16.87 13.50 -17.15
C ALA A 287 -18.24 13.25 -16.49
N ALA A 288 -18.32 12.95 -15.18
CA ALA A 288 -19.57 12.53 -14.55
C ALA A 288 -20.24 13.55 -13.62
N LYS A 289 -19.61 14.70 -13.30
CA LYS A 289 -20.18 15.68 -12.33
C LYS A 289 -19.94 17.16 -12.64
N ASP A 290 -19.40 17.50 -13.81
CA ASP A 290 -19.11 18.92 -14.13
C ASP A 290 -20.37 19.74 -14.48
N GLU A 291 -21.47 19.12 -14.94
CA GLU A 291 -22.72 19.85 -15.22
C GLU A 291 -23.44 20.35 -13.95
N GLU A 292 -23.42 19.63 -12.83
CA GLU A 292 -24.10 20.08 -11.59
C GLU A 292 -23.28 21.09 -10.79
N THR A 293 -21.96 21.05 -10.91
CA THR A 293 -21.07 21.87 -10.07
C THR A 293 -20.92 23.28 -10.63
N GLU A 294 -20.89 23.45 -11.96
CA GLU A 294 -20.93 24.77 -12.59
C GLU A 294 -22.31 25.45 -12.41
N ASP A 295 -23.40 24.69 -12.38
CA ASP A 295 -24.76 25.20 -12.16
C ASP A 295 -24.96 25.75 -10.72
N LEU A 296 -24.27 25.17 -9.74
CA LEU A 296 -24.31 25.63 -8.34
C LEU A 296 -23.46 26.88 -8.10
N ILE A 297 -22.29 26.99 -8.75
CA ILE A 297 -21.43 28.18 -8.70
C ILE A 297 -22.10 29.34 -9.43
N SER A 298 -22.74 29.08 -10.58
CA SER A 298 -23.54 30.04 -11.35
C SER A 298 -24.76 30.53 -10.58
N ARG A 299 -25.48 29.63 -9.89
CA ARG A 299 -26.62 29.99 -9.00
C ARG A 299 -26.18 30.71 -7.73
N ALA A 300 -24.98 30.44 -7.22
CA ALA A 300 -24.42 31.14 -6.06
C ALA A 300 -23.92 32.55 -6.42
N LEU A 301 -23.36 32.74 -7.62
CA LEU A 301 -22.91 34.05 -8.13
C LEU A 301 -24.10 34.95 -8.54
N ASN A 302 -25.18 34.38 -9.10
CA ASN A 302 -26.38 35.15 -9.48
C ASN A 302 -27.31 35.52 -8.31
N LYS A 303 -27.12 34.95 -7.11
CA LYS A 303 -27.95 35.29 -5.94
C LYS A 303 -27.45 36.50 -5.15
N SER A 304 -26.37 37.14 -5.60
CA SER A 304 -25.75 38.30 -4.95
C SER A 304 -26.12 39.66 -5.55
N GLN A 305 -27.07 39.71 -6.49
CA GLN A 305 -27.68 40.95 -6.95
C GLN A 305 -29.19 40.81 -7.00
N GLU A 306 -29.87 41.02 -5.87
CA GLU A 306 -31.09 41.84 -5.79
C GLU A 306 -31.67 41.87 -4.36
N LYS A 307 -31.91 43.10 -3.90
CA LYS A 307 -32.84 43.58 -2.86
C LYS A 307 -32.39 43.63 -1.40
N GLU A 308 -31.87 44.81 -1.04
CA GLU A 308 -32.33 45.56 0.13
C GLU A 308 -33.75 46.14 -0.14
N GLU A 309 -34.70 45.95 0.79
CA GLU A 309 -35.25 47.05 1.62
C GLU A 309 -36.32 46.56 2.62
N ALA A 310 -36.08 46.93 3.90
CA ALA A 310 -37.01 47.25 4.99
C ALA A 310 -38.03 46.22 5.57
N SER A 311 -37.79 45.76 6.80
CA SER A 311 -38.41 46.35 8.02
C SER A 311 -37.82 45.72 9.30
N ALA A 312 -37.73 46.54 10.35
CA ALA A 312 -36.92 46.31 11.55
C ALA A 312 -37.69 45.71 12.75
N SER A 313 -36.90 45.35 13.77
CA SER A 313 -37.22 44.84 15.12
C SER A 313 -37.47 43.32 15.19
N SER A 314 -36.83 42.49 16.00
CA SER A 314 -36.30 42.67 17.36
C SER A 314 -35.29 41.57 17.75
N THR A 315 -34.37 41.19 16.84
CA THR A 315 -33.35 40.13 17.11
C THR A 315 -31.92 40.63 16.87
N ALA A 316 -31.71 41.94 17.02
CA ALA A 316 -30.46 42.57 16.61
C ALA A 316 -29.31 42.51 17.65
N TRP A 317 -29.46 41.76 18.75
CA TRP A 317 -28.50 41.77 19.86
C TRP A 317 -27.75 40.43 20.06
N SER A 318 -28.10 39.36 19.32
CA SER A 318 -27.39 38.07 19.38
C SER A 318 -26.33 37.88 18.29
N TRP A 319 -26.36 38.68 17.22
CA TRP A 319 -25.42 38.61 16.09
C TRP A 319 -24.21 39.53 16.27
N LEU A 320 -24.37 40.71 16.89
CA LEU A 320 -23.25 41.62 17.18
C LEU A 320 -22.31 41.11 18.29
N SER A 321 -22.77 40.24 19.19
CA SER A 321 -21.90 39.58 20.17
C SER A 321 -21.05 38.45 19.55
N ARG A 322 -21.40 37.98 18.34
CA ARG A 322 -20.62 37.01 17.57
C ARG A 322 -19.59 37.64 16.64
N LEU A 323 -19.71 38.95 16.36
CA LEU A 323 -18.80 39.70 15.48
C LEU A 323 -17.60 40.32 16.22
N THR A 324 -17.61 40.34 17.55
CA THR A 324 -16.51 40.86 18.39
C THR A 324 -15.76 39.77 19.17
N GLY A 325 -16.15 38.50 19.00
CA GLY A 325 -15.53 37.36 19.67
C GLY A 325 -14.47 36.70 18.79
N GLY A 326 -13.20 36.79 19.20
CA GLY A 326 -12.08 36.13 18.53
C GLY A 326 -12.38 34.65 18.22
N GLY A 327 -11.92 34.20 17.05
CA GLY A 327 -12.23 32.89 16.47
C GLY A 327 -12.26 31.73 17.48
N LYS A 328 -13.21 30.81 17.30
CA LYS A 328 -13.40 29.65 18.19
C LYS A 328 -12.15 28.78 18.16
N VAL A 329 -11.60 28.49 19.33
CA VAL A 329 -10.54 27.48 19.51
C VAL A 329 -11.21 26.11 19.42
N LEU A 330 -10.72 25.24 18.53
CA LEU A 330 -11.26 23.90 18.37
C LEU A 330 -10.86 23.00 19.55
N SER A 331 -11.85 22.43 20.23
CA SER A 331 -11.65 21.37 21.22
C SER A 331 -11.72 19.98 20.57
N ALA A 332 -11.23 18.97 21.28
CA ALA A 332 -11.38 17.57 20.82
C ALA A 332 -12.85 17.13 20.75
N GLU A 333 -13.68 17.62 21.68
CA GLU A 333 -15.12 17.32 21.75
C GLU A 333 -15.88 17.90 20.55
N ASP A 334 -15.50 19.10 20.11
CA ASP A 334 -16.09 19.74 18.92
C ASP A 334 -15.77 18.97 17.63
N LEU A 335 -14.59 18.36 17.54
CA LEU A 335 -14.10 17.66 16.35
C LEU A 335 -14.58 16.22 16.25
N ALA A 336 -14.79 15.55 17.39
CA ALA A 336 -15.16 14.14 17.46
C ALA A 336 -16.32 13.71 16.53
N PRO A 337 -17.48 14.39 16.48
CA PRO A 337 -18.58 13.97 15.61
C PRO A 337 -18.24 14.12 14.11
N VAL A 338 -17.49 15.17 13.75
CA VAL A 338 -17.09 15.42 12.36
C VAL A 338 -16.04 14.40 11.91
N LEU A 339 -15.05 14.11 12.75
CA LEU A 339 -14.01 13.12 12.47
C LEU A 339 -14.58 11.71 12.35
N ASN A 340 -15.54 11.34 13.20
CA ASN A 340 -16.23 10.06 13.10
C ASN A 340 -17.00 9.93 11.77
N GLY A 341 -17.73 10.97 11.36
CA GLY A 341 -18.42 10.97 10.06
C GLY A 341 -17.44 10.88 8.87
N MET A 342 -16.29 11.55 8.95
CA MET A 342 -15.25 11.47 7.91
C MET A 342 -14.58 10.10 7.87
N ARG A 343 -14.33 9.48 9.03
CA ARG A 343 -13.80 8.12 9.13
C ARG A 343 -14.73 7.12 8.46
N GLU A 344 -16.02 7.15 8.78
CA GLU A 344 -17.03 6.30 8.15
C GLU A 344 -17.10 6.53 6.63
N HIS A 345 -17.00 7.78 6.19
CA HIS A 345 -16.96 8.13 4.77
C HIS A 345 -15.73 7.53 4.06
N LEU A 346 -14.53 7.66 4.65
CA LEU A 346 -13.31 7.07 4.08
C LEU A 346 -13.43 5.54 4.00
N MET A 347 -13.97 4.89 5.03
CA MET A 347 -14.22 3.45 5.01
C MET A 347 -15.21 3.04 3.92
N LYS A 348 -16.28 3.83 3.70
CA LYS A 348 -17.25 3.63 2.61
C LYS A 348 -16.57 3.72 1.23
N LYS A 349 -15.57 4.59 1.09
CA LYS A 349 -14.73 4.73 -0.11
C LYS A 349 -13.61 3.67 -0.21
N ASN A 350 -13.70 2.58 0.56
CA ASN A 350 -12.76 1.46 0.58
C ASN A 350 -11.35 1.78 1.13
N VAL A 351 -11.25 2.78 2.02
CA VAL A 351 -10.04 2.98 2.84
C VAL A 351 -10.03 1.97 3.98
N ALA A 352 -8.88 1.34 4.23
CA ALA A 352 -8.73 0.38 5.30
C ALA A 352 -9.02 1.03 6.67
N LYS A 353 -9.76 0.32 7.54
CA LYS A 353 -10.27 0.89 8.81
C LYS A 353 -9.15 1.50 9.66
N GLU A 354 -8.09 0.74 9.90
CA GLU A 354 -6.96 1.18 10.71
C GLU A 354 -6.28 2.43 10.13
N ILE A 355 -6.31 2.58 8.80
CA ILE A 355 -5.72 3.73 8.12
C ILE A 355 -6.65 4.94 8.22
N ALA A 356 -7.96 4.76 8.04
CA ALA A 356 -8.94 5.80 8.26
C ALA A 356 -8.90 6.33 9.71
N ASP A 357 -8.78 5.42 10.68
CA ASP A 357 -8.63 5.75 12.10
C ASP A 357 -7.40 6.64 12.33
N LYS A 358 -6.22 6.18 11.87
CA LYS A 358 -4.95 6.93 12.01
C LYS A 358 -4.95 8.29 11.32
N ILE A 359 -5.53 8.38 10.12
CA ILE A 359 -5.61 9.64 9.39
C ILE A 359 -6.53 10.62 10.14
N CYS A 360 -7.70 10.19 10.60
CA CYS A 360 -8.62 11.05 11.34
C CYS A 360 -8.07 11.46 12.70
N GLU A 361 -7.34 10.58 13.39
CA GLU A 361 -6.66 10.90 14.65
C GLU A 361 -5.59 11.98 14.44
N SER A 362 -4.68 11.77 13.48
CA SER A 362 -3.63 12.74 13.14
C SER A 362 -4.20 14.10 12.72
N VAL A 363 -5.28 14.12 11.94
CA VAL A 363 -5.98 15.35 11.56
C VAL A 363 -6.63 16.01 12.78
N GLY A 364 -7.28 15.24 13.64
CA GLY A 364 -7.88 15.74 14.87
C GLY A 364 -6.86 16.40 15.78
N GLU A 365 -5.75 15.72 16.04
CA GLU A 365 -4.65 16.25 16.84
C GLU A 365 -4.04 17.51 16.24
N GLY A 366 -3.94 17.61 14.91
CA GLY A 366 -3.46 18.82 14.22
C GLY A 366 -4.42 20.01 14.30
N LEU A 367 -5.71 19.76 14.48
CA LEU A 367 -6.76 20.78 14.55
C LEU A 367 -7.07 21.22 15.98
N VAL A 368 -6.87 20.38 16.99
CA VAL A 368 -7.06 20.75 18.40
C VAL A 368 -6.19 21.96 18.75
N GLY A 369 -6.80 23.00 19.32
CA GLY A 369 -6.17 24.27 19.65
C GLY A 369 -6.18 25.28 18.51
N LYS A 370 -6.37 24.87 17.25
CA LYS A 370 -6.38 25.81 16.13
C LYS A 370 -7.57 26.77 16.25
N ARG A 371 -7.31 28.06 16.07
CA ARG A 371 -8.36 29.09 15.99
C ARG A 371 -8.96 29.10 14.60
N VAL A 372 -10.27 28.90 14.51
CA VAL A 372 -11.00 28.99 13.25
C VAL A 372 -11.63 30.37 13.14
N SER A 373 -11.46 31.01 11.97
CA SER A 373 -12.10 32.29 11.66
C SER A 373 -13.61 32.17 11.76
N GLY A 374 -14.31 33.21 12.25
CA GLY A 374 -15.76 33.17 12.49
C GLY A 374 -16.63 32.83 11.27
N PHE A 375 -16.06 32.90 10.06
CA PHE A 375 -16.71 32.56 8.80
C PHE A 375 -16.48 31.11 8.33
N ALA A 376 -15.49 30.39 8.88
CA ALA A 376 -15.18 29.02 8.48
C ALA A 376 -15.90 28.01 9.40
N SER A 377 -16.61 27.05 8.80
CA SER A 377 -17.24 25.95 9.53
C SER A 377 -16.20 24.92 9.96
N ILE A 378 -16.39 24.33 11.15
CA ILE A 378 -15.59 23.20 11.66
C ILE A 378 -15.52 22.08 10.60
N LYS A 379 -16.64 21.77 9.94
CA LYS A 379 -16.71 20.75 8.88
C LYS A 379 -15.79 21.09 7.70
N SER A 380 -15.75 22.35 7.29
CA SER A 380 -14.92 22.82 6.16
C SER A 380 -13.44 22.77 6.52
N GLU A 381 -13.08 23.25 7.72
CA GLU A 381 -11.69 23.23 8.18
C GLU A 381 -11.17 21.80 8.34
N THR A 382 -11.96 20.91 8.95
CA THR A 382 -11.59 19.49 9.09
C THR A 382 -11.45 18.82 7.72
N ARG A 383 -12.32 19.15 6.75
CA ARG A 383 -12.24 18.61 5.39
C ARG A 383 -10.99 19.08 4.67
N ASN A 384 -10.61 20.35 4.82
CA ASN A 384 -9.39 20.91 4.23
C ASN A 384 -8.13 20.30 4.82
N ALA A 385 -8.11 20.11 6.15
CA ALA A 385 -7.01 19.44 6.83
C ALA A 385 -6.89 17.96 6.39
N LEU A 386 -8.02 17.26 6.26
CA LEU A 386 -8.05 15.89 5.76
C LEU A 386 -7.57 15.80 4.30
N SER A 387 -8.05 16.70 3.43
CA SER A 387 -7.59 16.82 2.04
C SER A 387 -6.07 17.00 1.96
N SER A 388 -5.53 17.89 2.79
CA SER A 388 -4.08 18.15 2.86
C SER A 388 -3.31 16.91 3.34
N ALA A 389 -3.81 16.21 4.35
CA ALA A 389 -3.21 14.98 4.86
C ALA A 389 -3.19 13.87 3.80
N ILE A 390 -4.32 13.62 3.14
CA ILE A 390 -4.44 12.61 2.06
C ILE A 390 -3.52 12.97 0.89
N THR A 391 -3.52 14.23 0.46
CA THR A 391 -2.64 14.72 -0.62
C THR A 391 -1.18 14.45 -0.29
N ARG A 392 -0.76 14.77 0.93
CA ARG A 392 0.61 14.52 1.39
C ARG A 392 0.97 13.03 1.42
N ILE A 393 0.04 12.17 1.83
CA ILE A 393 0.27 10.71 1.85
C ILE A 393 0.44 10.17 0.43
N LEU A 394 -0.42 10.58 -0.49
CA LEU A 394 -0.44 10.12 -1.88
C LEU A 394 0.67 10.75 -2.73
N THR A 395 1.21 11.90 -2.33
CA THR A 395 2.31 12.55 -3.05
C THR A 395 3.59 11.76 -2.85
N PRO A 396 4.17 11.23 -3.94
CA PRO A 396 5.34 10.38 -3.84
C PRO A 396 6.58 11.17 -3.42
N LYS A 397 7.38 10.61 -2.50
CA LYS A 397 8.65 11.22 -2.05
C LYS A 397 9.80 10.96 -3.01
N THR A 398 9.65 9.97 -3.87
CA THR A 398 10.61 9.54 -4.88
C THR A 398 10.03 9.78 -6.26
N SER A 399 10.89 10.05 -7.24
CA SER A 399 10.45 10.20 -8.63
C SER A 399 9.72 8.94 -9.12
N THR A 400 8.55 9.12 -9.70
CA THR A 400 7.78 8.09 -10.40
C THR A 400 8.14 7.97 -11.88
N ASP A 401 9.03 8.83 -12.38
CA ASP A 401 9.45 8.84 -13.77
C ASP A 401 10.41 7.68 -14.07
N LEU A 402 9.82 6.59 -14.56
CA LEU A 402 10.56 5.42 -14.99
C LEU A 402 11.39 5.68 -16.26
N LEU A 403 10.93 6.51 -17.20
CA LEU A 403 11.68 6.78 -18.44
C LEU A 403 12.98 7.53 -18.15
N LEU A 404 12.91 8.55 -17.29
CA LEU A 404 14.10 9.26 -16.82
C LEU A 404 15.06 8.31 -16.09
N SER A 405 14.54 7.44 -15.23
CA SER A 405 15.35 6.46 -14.49
C SER A 405 16.08 5.51 -15.44
N ILE A 406 15.39 4.97 -16.45
CA ILE A 406 15.96 4.08 -17.47
C ILE A 406 17.05 4.81 -18.28
N ARG A 407 16.78 6.04 -18.72
CA ARG A 407 17.73 6.85 -19.51
C ARG A 407 18.97 7.24 -18.71
N SER A 408 18.79 7.64 -17.45
CA SER A 408 19.88 8.03 -16.54
C SER A 408 20.82 6.85 -16.25
N GLN A 409 20.27 5.65 -16.02
CA GLN A 409 21.09 4.46 -15.80
C GLN A 409 21.93 4.11 -17.03
N LYS A 410 21.35 4.24 -18.23
CA LYS A 410 22.08 4.02 -19.48
C LYS A 410 23.20 5.03 -19.72
N SER A 411 23.00 6.30 -19.38
CA SER A 411 23.98 7.36 -19.66
C SER A 411 25.13 7.40 -18.64
N THR A 412 24.89 6.91 -17.42
CA THR A 412 25.86 6.97 -16.31
C THR A 412 26.82 5.78 -16.27
N GLN A 413 26.46 4.64 -16.86
CA GLN A 413 27.29 3.44 -16.83
C GLN A 413 28.24 3.33 -18.04
N PRO A 414 29.53 2.98 -17.84
CA PRO A 414 30.49 2.81 -18.93
C PRO A 414 30.13 1.63 -19.85
N THR A 415 29.44 0.62 -19.32
CA THR A 415 28.81 -0.45 -20.09
C THR A 415 27.31 -0.39 -19.85
N PRO A 416 26.48 -0.06 -20.87
CA PRO A 416 25.04 0.05 -20.68
C PRO A 416 24.45 -1.31 -20.28
N GLN A 417 23.97 -1.41 -19.06
CA GLN A 417 23.20 -2.56 -18.57
C GLN A 417 21.71 -2.32 -18.77
N PRO A 418 20.91 -3.38 -19.03
CA PRO A 418 19.47 -3.25 -19.15
C PRO A 418 18.87 -2.83 -17.80
N TYR A 419 17.81 -2.02 -17.84
CA TYR A 419 17.04 -1.66 -16.65
C TYR A 419 16.11 -2.80 -16.24
N VAL A 420 16.21 -3.31 -15.02
CA VAL A 420 15.49 -4.51 -14.59
C VAL A 420 14.29 -4.15 -13.71
N ILE A 421 13.08 -4.50 -14.18
CA ILE A 421 11.83 -4.31 -13.44
C ILE A 421 11.24 -5.68 -13.08
N THR A 422 11.04 -5.95 -11.80
CA THR A 422 10.45 -7.20 -11.31
C THR A 422 9.03 -6.97 -10.81
N PHE A 423 8.07 -7.72 -11.37
CA PHE A 423 6.67 -7.66 -10.97
C PHE A 423 6.38 -8.74 -9.93
N VAL A 424 5.86 -8.34 -8.77
CA VAL A 424 5.54 -9.23 -7.65
C VAL A 424 4.10 -9.00 -7.17
N GLY A 425 3.51 -9.98 -6.50
CA GLY A 425 2.16 -9.85 -5.94
C GLY A 425 1.43 -11.19 -5.83
N VAL A 426 0.22 -11.15 -5.27
CA VAL A 426 -0.58 -12.37 -5.05
C VAL A 426 -1.14 -12.95 -6.35
N ASN A 427 -1.84 -14.08 -6.24
CA ASN A 427 -2.46 -14.75 -7.39
C ASN A 427 -3.64 -13.95 -7.94
N GLY A 428 -3.82 -13.96 -9.26
CA GLY A 428 -5.01 -13.37 -9.90
C GLY A 428 -5.03 -11.85 -10.07
N VAL A 429 -4.08 -11.12 -9.49
CA VAL A 429 -4.04 -9.63 -9.50
C VAL A 429 -3.72 -8.98 -10.85
N GLY A 430 -3.40 -9.78 -11.88
CA GLY A 430 -3.09 -9.26 -13.21
C GLY A 430 -1.62 -8.89 -13.46
N LYS A 431 -0.66 -9.59 -12.81
CA LYS A 431 0.79 -9.40 -13.01
C LYS A 431 1.22 -9.49 -14.49
N SER A 432 1.01 -10.64 -15.12
CA SER A 432 1.43 -10.88 -16.52
C SER A 432 0.74 -9.92 -17.50
N THR A 433 -0.55 -9.63 -17.30
CA THR A 433 -1.29 -8.66 -18.12
C THR A 433 -0.74 -7.24 -17.96
N SER A 434 -0.48 -6.81 -16.72
CA SER A 434 0.08 -5.48 -16.44
C SER A 434 1.50 -5.34 -16.98
N LEU A 435 2.30 -6.41 -16.92
CA LEU A 435 3.61 -6.46 -17.57
C LEU A 435 3.47 -6.25 -19.08
N GLY A 436 2.49 -6.88 -19.74
CA GLY A 436 2.19 -6.65 -21.16
C GLY A 436 1.85 -5.20 -21.48
N LYS A 437 1.06 -4.53 -20.62
CA LYS A 437 0.76 -3.09 -20.76
C LYS A 437 1.99 -2.20 -20.59
N VAL A 438 2.82 -2.49 -19.59
CA VAL A 438 4.08 -1.76 -19.38
C VAL A 438 5.04 -2.00 -20.54
N ALA A 439 5.12 -3.21 -21.07
CA ALA A 439 5.90 -3.51 -22.27
C ALA A 439 5.42 -2.71 -23.48
N PHE A 440 4.10 -2.63 -23.71
CA PHE A 440 3.52 -1.77 -24.75
C PHE A 440 3.94 -0.30 -24.57
N TRP A 441 3.78 0.25 -23.37
CA TRP A 441 4.16 1.63 -23.05
C TRP A 441 5.65 1.90 -23.29
N LEU A 442 6.54 0.97 -22.92
CA LEU A 442 7.98 1.08 -23.18
C LEU A 442 8.29 1.04 -24.70
N LEU A 443 7.60 0.18 -25.46
CA LEU A 443 7.76 0.08 -26.91
C LEU A 443 7.30 1.36 -27.62
N GLN A 444 6.19 1.97 -27.19
CA GLN A 444 5.75 3.28 -27.71
C GLN A 444 6.78 4.38 -27.42
N ASN A 445 7.57 4.24 -26.36
CA ASN A 445 8.70 5.12 -26.02
C ASN A 445 10.03 4.68 -26.68
N ASN A 446 9.95 3.84 -27.71
CA ASN A 446 11.06 3.38 -28.55
C ASN A 446 12.17 2.64 -27.79
N LEU A 447 11.82 1.95 -26.70
CA LEU A 447 12.74 1.11 -25.93
C LEU A 447 12.64 -0.36 -26.34
N ARG A 448 13.77 -1.06 -26.38
CA ARG A 448 13.84 -2.51 -26.60
C ARG A 448 13.62 -3.27 -25.30
N VAL A 449 12.65 -4.19 -25.29
CA VAL A 449 12.17 -4.87 -24.07
C VAL A 449 12.42 -6.37 -24.16
N LEU A 450 13.07 -6.95 -23.15
CA LEU A 450 13.13 -8.39 -22.95
C LEU A 450 12.13 -8.78 -21.84
N VAL A 451 11.24 -9.72 -22.10
CA VAL A 451 10.34 -10.29 -21.09
C VAL A 451 10.94 -11.59 -20.57
N ALA A 452 11.16 -11.71 -19.27
CA ALA A 452 11.67 -12.92 -18.63
C ALA A 452 10.55 -13.70 -17.95
N ALA A 453 10.23 -14.90 -18.47
CA ALA A 453 9.20 -15.77 -17.94
C ALA A 453 9.69 -16.54 -16.70
N CYS A 454 9.53 -15.95 -15.52
CA CYS A 454 9.95 -16.54 -14.24
C CYS A 454 8.79 -17.16 -13.44
N ASP A 455 7.55 -17.14 -13.95
CA ASP A 455 6.44 -17.95 -13.46
C ASP A 455 6.55 -19.40 -14.01
N THR A 456 7.43 -20.19 -13.41
CA THR A 456 7.69 -21.58 -13.81
C THR A 456 6.77 -22.61 -13.13
N PHE A 457 5.81 -22.16 -12.32
CA PHE A 457 4.96 -23.01 -11.48
C PHE A 457 3.53 -23.13 -11.99
N ARG A 458 2.98 -22.05 -12.57
CA ARG A 458 1.59 -22.02 -13.04
C ARG A 458 1.50 -22.48 -14.49
N SER A 459 0.72 -23.53 -14.75
CA SER A 459 0.44 -24.00 -16.12
C SER A 459 -0.16 -22.87 -16.98
N GLY A 460 0.32 -22.73 -18.22
CA GLY A 460 -0.15 -21.70 -19.15
C GLY A 460 0.50 -20.32 -18.97
N ALA A 461 1.33 -20.10 -17.94
CA ALA A 461 1.95 -18.80 -17.68
C ALA A 461 2.97 -18.41 -18.77
N VAL A 462 3.76 -19.38 -19.23
CA VAL A 462 4.76 -19.15 -20.28
C VAL A 462 4.07 -18.86 -21.62
N GLU A 463 3.05 -19.64 -21.99
CA GLU A 463 2.25 -19.46 -23.21
C GLU A 463 1.49 -18.12 -23.18
N GLN A 464 0.98 -17.70 -22.01
CA GLN A 464 0.36 -16.39 -21.83
C GLN A 464 1.34 -15.25 -22.20
N LEU A 465 2.57 -15.30 -21.67
CA LEU A 465 3.59 -14.30 -22.02
C LEU A 465 4.01 -14.39 -23.49
N ARG A 466 4.06 -15.59 -24.06
CA ARG A 466 4.37 -15.78 -25.49
C ARG A 466 3.34 -15.13 -26.39
N VAL A 467 2.07 -15.25 -26.05
CA VAL A 467 0.99 -14.54 -26.75
C VAL A 467 1.16 -13.02 -26.62
N HIS A 468 1.48 -12.51 -25.43
CA HIS A 468 1.72 -11.08 -25.25
C HIS A 468 2.87 -10.57 -26.11
N VAL A 469 4.04 -11.23 -26.05
CA VAL A 469 5.23 -10.85 -26.84
C VAL A 469 4.96 -10.92 -28.33
N ARG A 470 4.29 -11.97 -28.82
CA ARG A 470 3.89 -12.08 -30.23
C ARG A 470 2.99 -10.91 -30.65
N ASN A 471 1.93 -10.64 -29.90
CA ASN A 471 0.96 -9.60 -30.23
C ASN A 471 1.62 -8.21 -30.21
N LEU A 472 2.48 -7.94 -29.22
CA LEU A 472 3.25 -6.69 -29.13
C LEU A 472 4.28 -6.56 -30.25
N GLY A 473 4.91 -7.65 -30.68
CA GLY A 473 5.83 -7.65 -31.81
C GLY A 473 5.12 -7.34 -33.13
N MET A 474 3.90 -7.87 -33.32
CA MET A 474 3.06 -7.56 -34.47
C MET A 474 2.58 -6.10 -34.50
N LEU A 475 2.41 -5.47 -33.33
CA LEU A 475 2.00 -4.06 -33.20
C LEU A 475 3.13 -3.04 -33.45
N ASN A 476 4.41 -3.45 -33.45
CA ASN A 476 5.56 -2.51 -33.44
C ASN A 476 6.59 -2.81 -34.55
N ASP A 477 6.24 -2.54 -35.82
CA ASP A 477 7.13 -2.51 -37.00
C ASP A 477 8.17 -3.64 -37.07
N GLY A 478 7.72 -4.90 -36.91
CA GLY A 478 8.53 -6.08 -37.22
C GLY A 478 9.13 -6.86 -36.05
N GLY A 479 8.76 -6.55 -34.79
CA GLY A 479 9.00 -7.42 -33.63
C GLY A 479 10.42 -7.42 -33.05
N GLU A 480 11.42 -6.82 -33.70
CA GLU A 480 12.82 -6.81 -33.23
C GLU A 480 13.05 -6.09 -31.88
N LYS A 481 12.06 -5.30 -31.44
CA LYS A 481 12.12 -4.54 -30.19
C LYS A 481 11.60 -5.30 -28.98
N ILE A 482 10.97 -6.47 -29.13
CA ILE A 482 10.48 -7.27 -28.00
C ILE A 482 10.80 -8.76 -28.16
N GLU A 483 11.31 -9.39 -27.10
CA GLU A 483 11.61 -10.83 -27.09
C GLU A 483 11.18 -11.47 -25.77
N LEU A 484 10.86 -12.78 -25.80
CA LEU A 484 10.59 -13.60 -24.62
C LEU A 484 11.80 -14.47 -24.29
N TYR A 485 12.31 -14.36 -23.06
CA TYR A 485 13.27 -15.30 -22.49
C TYR A 485 12.54 -16.32 -21.60
N GLU A 486 12.59 -17.60 -21.99
CA GLU A 486 11.96 -18.71 -21.28
C GLU A 486 12.86 -19.95 -21.22
N LYS A 487 12.65 -20.80 -20.19
CA LYS A 487 13.29 -22.12 -20.04
C LYS A 487 12.30 -23.25 -19.74
N GLY A 488 11.02 -23.01 -20.00
CA GLY A 488 9.93 -23.92 -19.66
C GLY A 488 9.65 -24.01 -18.15
N TYR A 489 8.84 -25.01 -17.79
CA TYR A 489 8.31 -25.22 -16.43
C TYR A 489 9.29 -25.93 -15.47
N GLY A 490 9.10 -25.73 -14.17
CA GLY A 490 9.84 -26.44 -13.11
C GLY A 490 11.30 -26.01 -12.91
N LYS A 491 11.73 -24.91 -13.53
CA LYS A 491 13.08 -24.34 -13.40
C LYS A 491 13.15 -23.28 -12.29
N ASP A 492 14.36 -23.02 -11.80
CA ASP A 492 14.61 -21.99 -10.78
C ASP A 492 14.42 -20.58 -11.37
N ALA A 493 13.42 -19.86 -10.88
CA ALA A 493 13.06 -18.51 -11.31
C ALA A 493 14.23 -17.52 -11.16
N ALA A 494 15.00 -17.64 -10.06
CA ALA A 494 16.16 -16.77 -9.83
C ALA A 494 17.25 -16.95 -10.89
N GLY A 495 17.46 -18.20 -11.35
CA GLY A 495 18.41 -18.53 -12.40
C GLY A 495 17.96 -18.04 -13.77
N ILE A 496 16.68 -18.20 -14.11
CA ILE A 496 16.11 -17.69 -15.37
C ILE A 496 16.28 -16.18 -15.47
N ALA A 497 15.92 -15.44 -14.41
CA ALA A 497 16.09 -13.99 -14.38
C ALA A 497 17.56 -13.57 -14.60
N LYS A 498 18.50 -14.29 -13.96
CA LYS A 498 19.94 -14.00 -14.08
C LYS A 498 20.44 -14.18 -15.51
N GLU A 499 20.05 -15.28 -16.14
CA GLU A 499 20.42 -15.54 -17.53
C GLU A 499 19.74 -14.54 -18.49
N ALA A 500 18.48 -14.18 -18.25
CA ALA A 500 17.75 -13.21 -19.06
C ALA A 500 18.42 -11.83 -19.02
N ILE A 501 18.85 -11.37 -17.84
CA ILE A 501 19.56 -10.09 -17.68
C ILE A 501 20.89 -10.11 -18.44
N ALA A 502 21.66 -11.21 -18.32
CA ALA A 502 22.91 -11.37 -19.06
C ALA A 502 22.70 -11.41 -20.58
N TYR A 503 21.66 -12.12 -21.04
CA TYR A 503 21.26 -12.18 -22.44
C TYR A 503 20.84 -10.79 -22.96
N ALA A 504 20.06 -10.05 -22.18
CA ALA A 504 19.65 -8.69 -22.51
C ALA A 504 20.85 -7.75 -22.71
N GLY A 505 21.82 -7.80 -21.80
CA GLY A 505 23.05 -7.00 -21.92
C GLY A 505 23.86 -7.33 -23.18
N GLN A 506 23.96 -8.63 -23.55
CA GLN A 506 24.67 -9.06 -24.76
C GLN A 506 23.96 -8.66 -26.06
N LYS A 507 22.62 -8.67 -26.06
CA LYS A 507 21.79 -8.36 -27.22
C LYS A 507 21.39 -6.88 -27.32
N GLY A 508 21.79 -6.07 -26.36
CA GLY A 508 21.49 -4.63 -26.31
C GLY A 508 20.02 -4.32 -26.10
N TYR A 509 19.34 -5.09 -25.23
CA TYR A 509 18.00 -4.72 -24.76
C TYR A 509 18.10 -3.61 -23.72
N ASP A 510 17.09 -2.75 -23.69
CA ASP A 510 17.08 -1.56 -22.84
C ASP A 510 16.48 -1.85 -21.47
N VAL A 511 15.47 -2.71 -21.44
CA VAL A 511 14.69 -3.05 -20.25
C VAL A 511 14.46 -4.54 -20.19
N VAL A 512 14.56 -5.13 -19.00
CA VAL A 512 14.17 -6.51 -18.70
C VAL A 512 12.95 -6.46 -17.77
N LEU A 513 11.83 -7.04 -18.21
CA LEU A 513 10.62 -7.19 -17.39
C LEU A 513 10.53 -8.62 -16.87
N VAL A 514 10.63 -8.81 -15.56
CA VAL A 514 10.58 -10.12 -14.91
C VAL A 514 9.18 -10.41 -14.39
N ASP A 515 8.50 -11.39 -15.00
CA ASP A 515 7.20 -11.89 -14.52
C ASP A 515 7.41 -12.98 -13.47
N THR A 516 6.90 -12.80 -12.26
CA THR A 516 7.03 -13.79 -11.19
C THR A 516 5.71 -14.52 -10.93
N ALA A 517 5.80 -15.78 -10.48
CA ALA A 517 4.63 -16.53 -10.05
C ALA A 517 3.89 -15.79 -8.92
N GLY A 518 2.56 -15.80 -8.97
CA GLY A 518 1.76 -15.26 -7.86
C GLY A 518 1.87 -16.13 -6.62
N ARG A 519 2.01 -15.50 -5.45
CA ARG A 519 2.27 -16.22 -4.20
C ARG A 519 1.43 -15.61 -3.08
N MET A 520 0.85 -16.44 -2.21
CA MET A 520 0.19 -15.95 -1.01
C MET A 520 1.23 -15.41 -0.03
N GLN A 521 0.91 -14.31 0.64
CA GLN A 521 1.82 -13.59 1.53
C GLN A 521 2.25 -14.43 2.75
N ASP A 522 1.45 -15.42 3.16
CA ASP A 522 1.75 -16.30 4.29
C ASP A 522 2.57 -17.54 3.91
N ASN A 523 2.88 -17.74 2.64
CA ASN A 523 3.62 -18.91 2.18
C ASN A 523 5.14 -18.66 2.21
N GLU A 524 5.77 -18.97 3.34
CA GLU A 524 7.19 -18.68 3.58
C GLU A 524 8.15 -19.33 2.57
N PRO A 525 8.05 -20.63 2.19
CA PRO A 525 8.93 -21.21 1.16
C PRO A 525 8.87 -20.46 -0.18
N LEU A 526 7.66 -20.06 -0.56
CA LEU A 526 7.39 -19.32 -1.79
C LEU A 526 7.97 -17.89 -1.71
N MET A 527 7.85 -17.21 -0.57
CA MET A 527 8.43 -15.89 -0.34
C MET A 527 9.96 -15.91 -0.27
N LYS A 528 10.55 -16.95 0.31
CA LYS A 528 12.02 -17.16 0.28
C LYS A 528 12.54 -17.33 -1.15
N ALA A 529 11.83 -18.05 -2.01
CA ALA A 529 12.20 -18.19 -3.41
C ALA A 529 12.15 -16.84 -4.16
N LEU A 530 11.14 -16.01 -3.88
CA LEU A 530 11.03 -14.67 -4.43
C LEU A 530 12.16 -13.75 -3.93
N ALA A 531 12.43 -13.77 -2.62
CA ALA A 531 13.51 -12.98 -2.03
C ALA A 531 14.89 -13.40 -2.55
N LYS A 532 15.10 -14.71 -2.80
CA LYS A 532 16.30 -15.22 -3.50
C LYS A 532 16.43 -14.63 -4.91
N LEU A 533 15.34 -14.58 -5.68
CA LEU A 533 15.34 -13.96 -7.01
C LEU A 533 15.78 -12.49 -6.92
N VAL A 534 15.22 -11.73 -5.98
CA VAL A 534 15.59 -10.33 -5.76
C VAL A 534 17.04 -10.18 -5.32
N ALA A 535 17.52 -10.99 -4.36
CA ALA A 535 18.87 -10.89 -3.83
C ALA A 535 19.94 -11.22 -4.87
N VAL A 536 19.70 -12.23 -5.72
CA VAL A 536 20.64 -12.67 -6.76
C VAL A 536 20.70 -11.70 -7.93
N ASN A 537 19.55 -11.13 -8.32
CA ASN A 537 19.44 -10.35 -9.56
C ASN A 537 19.47 -8.84 -9.35
N GLN A 538 19.30 -8.36 -8.11
CA GLN A 538 19.36 -6.94 -7.74
C GLN A 538 18.58 -6.04 -8.72
N PRO A 539 17.26 -6.28 -8.93
CA PRO A 539 16.48 -5.50 -9.89
C PRO A 539 16.53 -4.00 -9.58
N ASP A 540 16.41 -3.14 -10.59
CA ASP A 540 16.40 -1.68 -10.42
C ASP A 540 15.08 -1.20 -9.79
N LYS A 541 13.98 -1.88 -10.13
CA LYS A 541 12.65 -1.65 -9.53
C LYS A 541 11.93 -2.93 -9.19
N ILE A 542 11.41 -3.01 -7.97
CA ILE A 542 10.47 -4.04 -7.53
C ILE A 542 9.08 -3.42 -7.47
N VAL A 543 8.22 -3.82 -8.40
CA VAL A 543 6.86 -3.30 -8.55
C VAL A 543 5.86 -4.31 -8.00
N PHE A 544 5.16 -3.92 -6.93
CA PHE A 544 4.06 -4.71 -6.40
C PHE A 544 2.79 -4.47 -7.20
N VAL A 545 2.18 -5.54 -7.69
CA VAL A 545 0.90 -5.50 -8.40
C VAL A 545 -0.20 -5.89 -7.44
N GLY A 546 -1.13 -4.96 -7.19
CA GLY A 546 -2.27 -5.14 -6.29
C GLY A 546 -3.58 -4.76 -6.99
N GLU A 547 -4.71 -5.25 -6.48
CA GLU A 547 -6.04 -4.96 -7.04
C GLU A 547 -6.70 -3.79 -6.27
N ALA A 548 -7.38 -2.89 -7.00
CA ALA A 548 -8.12 -1.79 -6.39
C ALA A 548 -9.31 -2.24 -5.52
N LEU A 549 -9.92 -3.39 -5.86
CA LEU A 549 -11.08 -3.95 -5.15
C LEU A 549 -10.77 -4.36 -3.71
N VAL A 550 -9.49 -4.62 -3.43
CA VAL A 550 -9.07 -5.23 -2.18
C VAL A 550 -8.77 -4.12 -1.17
N GLY A 551 -9.61 -3.98 -0.14
CA GLY A 551 -9.47 -2.97 0.92
C GLY A 551 -8.43 -3.36 1.97
N ASN A 552 -8.87 -3.87 3.12
CA ASN A 552 -7.98 -4.24 4.23
C ASN A 552 -6.93 -5.30 3.85
N GLU A 553 -7.30 -6.27 3.01
CA GLU A 553 -6.40 -7.36 2.66
C GLU A 553 -5.20 -6.87 1.81
N ALA A 554 -5.36 -5.77 1.06
CA ALA A 554 -4.28 -5.20 0.27
C ALA A 554 -3.16 -4.68 1.18
N VAL A 555 -3.52 -4.16 2.35
CA VAL A 555 -2.56 -3.70 3.37
C VAL A 555 -1.80 -4.88 3.96
N ASP A 556 -2.49 -5.96 4.34
CA ASP A 556 -1.86 -7.17 4.89
C ASP A 556 -0.92 -7.82 3.87
N GLN A 557 -1.41 -8.02 2.63
CA GLN A 557 -0.61 -8.56 1.53
C GLN A 557 0.65 -7.74 1.30
N LEU A 558 0.50 -6.43 1.15
CA LEU A 558 1.59 -5.54 0.83
C LEU A 558 2.64 -5.45 1.95
N SER A 559 2.19 -5.33 3.21
CA SER A 559 3.09 -5.25 4.37
C SER A 559 3.89 -6.54 4.58
N LYS A 560 3.24 -7.71 4.44
CA LYS A 560 3.92 -9.01 4.54
C LYS A 560 4.86 -9.25 3.36
N PHE A 561 4.49 -8.85 2.14
CA PHE A 561 5.37 -8.93 0.98
C PHE A 561 6.62 -8.08 1.16
N ASP A 562 6.46 -6.80 1.53
CA ASP A 562 7.57 -5.88 1.75
C ASP A 562 8.49 -6.37 2.87
N ARG A 563 7.91 -6.83 3.98
CA ARG A 563 8.66 -7.41 5.10
C ARG A 563 9.44 -8.65 4.69
N ALA A 564 8.79 -9.62 4.04
CA ALA A 564 9.45 -10.85 3.63
C ALA A 564 10.59 -10.59 2.63
N LEU A 565 10.42 -9.62 1.72
CA LEU A 565 11.49 -9.19 0.83
C LEU A 565 12.65 -8.57 1.63
N LYS A 566 12.38 -7.68 2.59
CA LYS A 566 13.43 -7.08 3.43
C LYS A 566 14.15 -8.11 4.31
N ASP A 567 13.41 -9.05 4.88
CA ASP A 567 13.93 -10.06 5.83
C ASP A 567 14.78 -11.13 5.11
N PHE A 568 14.36 -11.58 3.92
CA PHE A 568 15.00 -12.68 3.20
C PHE A 568 15.87 -12.24 2.01
N SER A 569 15.89 -10.94 1.68
CA SER A 569 16.83 -10.36 0.71
C SER A 569 17.86 -9.48 1.42
N ASN A 570 18.75 -8.83 0.66
CA ASN A 570 19.74 -7.89 1.19
C ASN A 570 19.11 -6.54 1.63
N GLY A 571 18.01 -6.59 2.40
CA GLY A 571 17.27 -5.41 2.86
C GLY A 571 16.47 -4.66 1.77
N ARG A 572 16.31 -5.26 0.57
CA ARG A 572 15.52 -4.65 -0.53
C ARG A 572 14.03 -4.88 -0.27
N GLY A 573 13.25 -3.80 -0.32
CA GLY A 573 11.79 -3.81 -0.24
C GLY A 573 11.14 -3.49 -1.58
N ILE A 574 9.83 -3.26 -1.55
CA ILE A 574 9.08 -2.79 -2.71
C ILE A 574 9.46 -1.34 -3.02
N ASP A 575 9.63 -1.00 -4.30
CA ASP A 575 10.03 0.33 -4.78
C ASP A 575 8.85 1.14 -5.36
N GLY A 576 7.73 0.47 -5.66
CA GLY A 576 6.53 1.09 -6.20
C GLY A 576 5.42 0.10 -6.44
N MET A 577 4.25 0.62 -6.81
CA MET A 577 3.03 -0.17 -6.95
C MET A 577 2.36 0.04 -8.29
N LEU A 578 1.70 -1.01 -8.80
CA LEU A 578 0.80 -0.96 -9.95
C LEU A 578 -0.56 -1.48 -9.49
N VAL A 579 -1.57 -0.60 -9.51
CA VAL A 579 -2.92 -0.96 -9.03
C VAL A 579 -3.80 -1.35 -10.21
N THR A 580 -4.31 -2.58 -10.23
CA THR A 580 -5.12 -3.13 -11.32
C THR A 580 -6.61 -3.11 -10.99
N LYS A 581 -7.44 -3.43 -11.99
CA LYS A 581 -8.90 -3.50 -11.89
C LYS A 581 -9.52 -2.19 -11.40
N TRP A 582 -8.89 -1.06 -11.74
CA TRP A 582 -9.37 0.24 -11.31
C TRP A 582 -10.71 0.62 -11.95
N ASP A 583 -10.97 0.08 -13.13
CA ASP A 583 -12.24 0.15 -13.84
C ASP A 583 -13.42 -0.46 -13.06
N THR A 584 -13.15 -1.26 -12.02
CA THR A 584 -14.18 -1.96 -11.26
C THR A 584 -14.55 -1.31 -9.93
N VAL A 585 -13.86 -0.24 -9.52
CA VAL A 585 -14.03 0.37 -8.19
C VAL A 585 -14.84 1.66 -8.18
N ASP A 586 -15.32 2.15 -9.32
CA ASP A 586 -16.04 3.44 -9.43
C ASP A 586 -15.36 4.53 -8.57
N ASP A 587 -16.04 5.03 -7.53
CA ASP A 587 -15.57 6.06 -6.59
C ASP A 587 -14.83 5.52 -5.36
N LYS A 588 -14.72 4.20 -5.20
CA LYS A 588 -14.12 3.51 -4.06
C LYS A 588 -12.60 3.36 -4.22
N VAL A 589 -11.94 4.48 -4.40
CA VAL A 589 -10.50 4.57 -4.68
C VAL A 589 -9.60 4.47 -3.43
N GLY A 590 -10.16 4.17 -2.26
CA GLY A 590 -9.47 4.17 -0.96
C GLY A 590 -8.39 3.11 -0.77
N ALA A 591 -8.39 2.07 -1.61
CA ALA A 591 -7.31 1.08 -1.61
C ALA A 591 -5.95 1.72 -1.96
N ALA A 592 -5.92 2.70 -2.88
CA ALA A 592 -4.71 3.43 -3.23
C ALA A 592 -4.12 4.20 -2.04
N LEU A 593 -4.96 4.88 -1.28
CA LEU A 593 -4.56 5.59 -0.06
C LEU A 593 -4.00 4.62 0.98
N SER A 594 -4.68 3.49 1.18
CA SER A 594 -4.29 2.46 2.16
C SER A 594 -2.92 1.85 1.83
N MET A 595 -2.70 1.47 0.57
CA MET A 595 -1.43 0.90 0.10
C MET A 595 -0.27 1.89 0.21
N THR A 596 -0.50 3.15 -0.17
CA THR A 596 0.51 4.22 -0.13
C THR A 596 0.85 4.61 1.31
N TYR A 597 -0.14 4.66 2.21
CA TYR A 597 0.09 4.98 3.62
C TYR A 597 1.03 3.96 4.29
N VAL A 598 0.79 2.68 4.05
CA VAL A 598 1.51 1.58 4.71
C VAL A 598 2.93 1.44 4.24
N THR A 599 3.16 1.47 2.92
CA THR A 599 4.51 1.29 2.36
C THR A 599 5.29 2.58 2.27
N GLY A 600 4.58 3.70 2.10
CA GLY A 600 5.18 4.96 1.68
C GLY A 600 5.73 4.97 0.27
N GLN A 601 5.46 3.92 -0.52
CA GLN A 601 5.93 3.80 -1.89
C GLN A 601 4.90 4.37 -2.86
N PRO A 602 5.34 4.88 -4.02
CA PRO A 602 4.44 5.48 -4.99
C PRO A 602 3.61 4.44 -5.76
N ILE A 603 2.40 4.83 -6.16
CA ILE A 603 1.68 4.13 -7.24
C ILE A 603 2.19 4.68 -8.57
N ILE A 604 2.88 3.85 -9.34
CA ILE A 604 3.50 4.21 -10.62
C ILE A 604 2.44 4.25 -11.72
N PHE A 605 1.62 3.21 -11.79
CA PHE A 605 0.57 3.06 -12.79
C PHE A 605 -0.71 2.48 -12.21
N VAL A 606 -1.80 2.72 -12.93
CA VAL A 606 -3.11 2.16 -12.68
C VAL A 606 -3.60 1.45 -13.93
N GLY A 607 -4.06 0.21 -13.78
CA GLY A 607 -4.66 -0.59 -14.84
C GLY A 607 -6.19 -0.48 -14.82
N CYS A 608 -6.78 0.01 -15.91
CA CYS A 608 -8.21 0.35 -16.01
C CYS A 608 -8.96 -0.51 -17.05
N GLY A 609 -8.58 -1.77 -17.20
CA GLY A 609 -9.14 -2.65 -18.23
C GLY A 609 -8.22 -3.80 -18.59
N GLN A 610 -8.42 -4.40 -19.77
CA GLN A 610 -7.69 -5.60 -20.20
C GLN A 610 -6.77 -5.36 -21.41
N THR A 611 -7.01 -4.32 -22.19
CA THR A 611 -6.23 -3.99 -23.41
C THR A 611 -4.88 -3.39 -23.05
N TYR A 612 -3.94 -3.31 -24.01
CA TYR A 612 -2.62 -2.75 -23.75
C TYR A 612 -2.63 -1.25 -23.47
N THR A 613 -3.67 -0.56 -23.95
CA THR A 613 -3.90 0.87 -23.77
C THR A 613 -4.52 1.21 -22.42
N ASP A 614 -5.03 0.23 -21.67
CA ASP A 614 -5.70 0.43 -20.38
C ASP A 614 -4.69 0.57 -19.22
N LEU A 615 -3.69 1.42 -19.42
CA LEU A 615 -2.71 1.84 -18.43
C LEU A 615 -2.83 3.36 -18.27
N ARG A 616 -2.83 3.85 -17.03
CA ARG A 616 -3.01 5.26 -16.67
C ARG A 616 -2.02 5.67 -15.60
N GLN A 617 -1.71 6.97 -15.57
CA GLN A 617 -0.99 7.57 -14.45
C GLN A 617 -1.97 8.04 -13.37
N LEU A 618 -1.50 8.01 -12.13
CA LEU A 618 -2.30 8.39 -10.98
C LEU A 618 -2.15 9.89 -10.68
N ARG A 619 -3.24 10.64 -10.82
CA ARG A 619 -3.30 12.03 -10.37
C ARG A 619 -3.80 12.12 -8.93
N VAL A 620 -2.93 12.58 -8.03
CA VAL A 620 -3.22 12.70 -6.59
C VAL A 620 -4.49 13.53 -6.33
N GLN A 621 -4.64 14.66 -7.03
CA GLN A 621 -5.79 15.55 -6.87
C GLN A 621 -7.11 14.85 -7.19
N HIS A 622 -7.15 14.00 -8.22
CA HIS A 622 -8.37 13.28 -8.60
C HIS A 622 -8.77 12.26 -7.51
N ILE A 623 -7.80 11.52 -6.94
CA ILE A 623 -8.09 10.62 -5.82
C ILE A 623 -8.63 11.40 -4.63
N VAL A 624 -7.97 12.50 -4.25
CA VAL A 624 -8.38 13.30 -3.09
C VAL A 624 -9.82 13.80 -3.26
N GLN A 625 -10.16 14.29 -4.46
CA GLN A 625 -11.52 14.72 -4.77
C GLN A 625 -12.50 13.55 -4.71
N ALA A 626 -12.18 12.40 -5.30
CA ALA A 626 -13.05 11.22 -5.27
C ALA A 626 -13.30 10.71 -3.84
N LEU A 627 -12.25 10.66 -3.00
CA LEU A 627 -12.33 10.24 -1.60
C LEU A 627 -13.11 11.18 -0.69
N LEU A 628 -13.20 12.46 -1.04
CA LEU A 628 -13.92 13.45 -0.26
C LEU A 628 -15.30 13.76 -0.87
N SER A 629 -15.57 13.37 -2.11
CA SER A 629 -16.88 13.56 -2.75
C SER A 629 -17.97 12.75 -2.04
N ASP A 630 -19.10 13.40 -1.75
CA ASP A 630 -20.23 12.81 -1.02
C ASP A 630 -20.89 11.64 -1.77
#